data_AF-A0A9X6WUK7-F1
#
_entry.id   AF-A0A9X6WUK7-F1
#
_cell.length_a   1.000
_cell.length_b   1.000
_cell.length_c   1.000
_cell.angle_alpha   90.00
_cell.angle_beta   90.00
_cell.angle_gamma   90.00
#
_symmetry.space_group_name_H-M   'P 1'
#
loop_
_entity.id
_entity.type
_entity.pdbx_description
1 polymer ?
#
loop_
_entity_poly.entity_id
_entity_poly.type
_entity_poly.pdbx_seq_one_letter_code
_entity_poly.pdbx_strand_id
1 'polypeptide(L)'
;IAQTSTITAYDSVNKKLTFGGLYRTGSSYTPKSGNKYYLSGIKAALDTANEWWYDSFHSQLYLWVPGGGNPSSHTVEAKRRSTAIDLSGKSFITINGIQTNAATIVTDSSSNHIILNKIVAKYVS
;
A
#
# COMPACT_ATOMS: atom_id res chain seq x y z
N ILE A 1 1.67 -12.25 6.56
CA ILE A 1 0.88 -11.02 6.31
C ILE A 1 1.21 -10.06 7.43
N ALA A 2 1.84 -8.94 7.12
CA ALA A 2 1.98 -7.84 8.07
C ALA A 2 0.61 -7.19 8.27
N GLN A 3 0.28 -6.85 9.51
CA GLN A 3 -0.95 -6.14 9.83
C GLN A 3 -0.60 -4.76 10.32
N THR A 4 -1.39 -3.77 9.93
CA THR A 4 -1.22 -2.38 10.35
C THR A 4 -2.36 -2.01 11.28
N SER A 5 -2.05 -1.24 12.33
CA SER A 5 -3.03 -0.58 13.18
C SER A 5 -2.47 0.74 13.68
N THR A 6 -3.35 1.63 14.11
CA THR A 6 -2.99 2.97 14.57
C THR A 6 -2.50 2.91 16.02
N ILE A 7 -1.36 3.55 16.30
CA ILE A 7 -0.92 3.79 17.69
C ILE A 7 -1.90 4.77 18.35
N THR A 8 -2.42 4.41 19.52
CA THR A 8 -3.40 5.20 20.27
C THR A 8 -2.84 5.81 21.55
N ALA A 9 -1.75 5.26 22.09
CA ALA A 9 -1.08 5.82 23.25
C ALA A 9 0.41 5.45 23.30
N TYR A 10 1.19 6.30 23.97
CA TYR A 10 2.59 6.03 24.31
C TYR A 10 2.81 6.28 25.81
N ASP A 11 3.26 5.25 26.51
CA ASP A 11 3.75 5.37 27.88
C ASP A 11 5.27 5.58 27.83
N SER A 12 5.68 6.81 28.17
CA SER A 12 7.07 7.23 28.11
C SER A 12 7.93 6.67 29.25
N VAL A 13 7.33 6.25 30.37
CA VAL A 13 8.02 5.64 31.51
C VAL A 13 8.36 4.20 31.17
N ASN A 14 7.37 3.43 30.72
CA ASN A 14 7.53 2.01 30.42
C ASN A 14 7.97 1.74 28.97
N LYS A 15 8.15 2.79 28.16
CA LYS A 15 8.48 2.70 26.72
C LYS A 15 7.52 1.80 25.96
N LYS A 16 6.22 1.91 26.25
CA LYS A 16 5.17 1.05 25.70
C LYS A 16 4.31 1.81 24.70
N LEU A 17 4.11 1.23 23.52
CA LEU A 17 3.14 1.68 22.54
C LEU A 17 1.85 0.85 22.68
N THR A 18 0.71 1.53 22.69
CA THR A 18 -0.62 0.91 22.58
C THR A 18 -1.13 1.16 21.18
N PHE A 19 -1.64 0.13 20.51
CA PHE A 19 -2.24 0.23 19.18
C PHE A 19 -3.68 -0.29 19.21
N GLY A 20 -4.48 0.11 18.21
CA GLY A 20 -5.86 -0.33 18.06
C GLY A 20 -6.01 -1.82 17.74
N GLY A 21 -7.23 -2.25 17.47
CA GLY A 21 -7.49 -3.64 17.04
C GLY A 21 -6.75 -3.98 15.74
N LEU A 22 -6.43 -5.26 15.55
CA LEU A 22 -5.92 -5.80 14.30
C LEU A 22 -7.08 -6.35 13.45
N TYR A 23 -6.92 -6.31 12.13
CA TYR A 23 -7.93 -6.80 11.19
C TYR A 23 -8.18 -8.31 11.31
N ARG A 24 -7.12 -9.11 11.46
CA ARG A 24 -7.22 -10.57 11.63
C ARG A 24 -6.97 -10.95 13.08
N THR A 25 -7.80 -11.86 13.58
CA THR A 25 -7.72 -12.41 14.93
C THR A 25 -7.16 -13.84 14.91
N GLY A 26 -6.56 -14.28 16.01
CA GLY A 26 -5.99 -15.62 16.17
C GLY A 26 -4.49 -15.60 16.53
N SER A 27 -4.01 -16.71 17.08
CA SER A 27 -2.68 -16.80 17.70
C SER A 27 -1.48 -16.55 16.77
N SER A 28 -1.68 -16.71 15.46
CA SER A 28 -0.68 -16.42 14.42
C SER A 28 -0.65 -14.94 14.00
N TYR A 29 -1.69 -14.19 14.36
CA TYR A 29 -1.91 -12.79 14.02
C TYR A 29 -1.68 -11.86 15.22
N THR A 30 -1.73 -12.39 16.44
CA THR A 30 -1.43 -11.65 17.67
C THR A 30 0.08 -11.38 17.81
N PRO A 31 0.51 -10.12 17.94
CA PRO A 31 1.91 -9.77 18.18
C PRO A 31 2.44 -10.39 19.47
N LYS A 32 3.67 -10.88 19.44
CA LYS A 32 4.38 -11.47 20.58
C LYS A 32 5.76 -10.84 20.72
N SER A 33 6.36 -11.03 21.90
CA SER A 33 7.75 -10.61 22.14
C SER A 33 8.67 -11.15 21.05
N GLY A 34 9.59 -10.30 20.56
CA GLY A 34 10.50 -10.60 19.46
C GLY A 34 9.93 -10.38 18.05
N ASN A 35 8.63 -10.10 17.90
CA ASN A 35 8.09 -9.71 16.60
C ASN A 35 8.58 -8.30 16.21
N LYS A 36 9.09 -8.18 14.98
CA LYS A 36 9.52 -6.89 14.43
C LYS A 36 8.32 -6.07 13.98
N TYR A 37 8.43 -4.76 14.12
CA TYR A 37 7.47 -3.79 13.64
C TYR A 37 8.20 -2.55 13.14
N TYR A 38 7.46 -1.69 12.44
CA TYR A 38 7.89 -0.35 12.05
C TYR A 38 6.76 0.63 12.31
N LEU A 39 7.10 1.90 12.45
CA LEU A 39 6.13 3.00 12.51
C LEU A 39 6.14 3.71 11.14
N SER A 40 4.99 4.24 10.74
CA SER A 40 4.84 4.94 9.47
C SER A 40 3.79 6.05 9.59
N GLY A 41 3.80 7.02 8.65
CA GLY A 41 2.83 8.11 8.64
C GLY A 41 3.12 9.23 9.65
N ILE A 42 4.36 9.32 10.14
CA ILE A 42 4.81 10.32 11.11
C ILE A 42 5.65 11.36 10.37
N LYS A 43 5.22 12.63 10.31
CA LYS A 43 5.95 13.70 9.63
C LYS A 43 7.39 13.87 10.18
N ALA A 44 7.56 13.72 11.49
CA ALA A 44 8.85 13.85 12.15
C ALA A 44 9.83 12.69 11.84
N ALA A 45 9.35 11.61 11.22
CA ALA A 45 10.18 10.50 10.75
C ALA A 45 10.52 10.61 9.25
N LEU A 46 10.19 11.73 8.60
CA LEU A 46 10.66 12.06 7.25
C LEU A 46 12.08 12.65 7.38
N ASP A 47 13.10 11.80 7.36
CA ASP A 47 14.47 12.17 7.74
C ASP A 47 15.55 11.70 6.74
N THR A 48 15.18 10.95 5.70
CA THR A 48 16.12 10.52 4.67
C THR A 48 15.53 10.56 3.25
N ALA A 49 16.41 10.49 2.24
CA ALA A 49 16.00 10.45 0.84
C ALA A 49 15.15 9.20 0.54
N ASN A 50 14.18 9.35 -0.37
CA ASN A 50 13.15 8.37 -0.75
C ASN A 50 11.96 8.24 0.22
N GLU A 51 11.90 9.05 1.27
CA GLU A 51 10.75 9.08 2.16
C GLU A 51 9.73 10.15 1.75
N TRP A 52 8.49 9.94 2.20
CA TRP A 52 7.39 10.87 1.96
C TRP A 52 6.39 10.84 3.10
N TRP A 53 5.66 11.95 3.26
CA TRP A 53 4.55 12.08 4.18
C TRP A 53 3.46 12.94 3.57
N TYR A 54 2.22 12.49 3.66
CA TYR A 54 1.06 13.20 3.12
C TYR A 54 0.25 13.85 4.25
N ASP A 55 0.15 15.17 4.19
CA ASP A 55 -0.75 15.95 5.03
C ASP A 55 -2.16 15.91 4.44
N SER A 56 -3.01 15.05 4.97
CA SER A 56 -4.38 14.93 4.50
C SER A 56 -5.25 16.14 4.84
N PHE A 57 -4.91 16.91 5.88
CA PHE A 57 -5.69 18.08 6.28
C PHE A 57 -5.48 19.24 5.30
N HIS A 58 -4.23 19.47 4.88
CA HIS A 58 -3.90 20.51 3.91
C HIS A 58 -3.81 20.00 2.46
N SER A 59 -4.02 18.70 2.23
CA SER A 59 -3.83 18.04 0.93
C SER A 59 -2.43 18.29 0.32
N GLN A 60 -1.39 18.21 1.15
CA GLN A 60 -0.01 18.51 0.77
C GLN A 60 0.89 17.29 0.90
N LEU A 61 1.62 16.94 -0.17
CA LEU A 61 2.67 15.94 -0.13
C LEU A 61 4.01 16.58 0.23
N TYR A 62 4.68 16.02 1.24
CA TYR A 62 6.07 16.28 1.58
C TYR A 62 6.89 15.09 1.08
N LEU A 63 7.92 15.35 0.26
CA LEU A 63 8.70 14.32 -0.42
C LEU A 63 10.18 14.68 -0.36
N TRP A 64 11.01 13.74 0.09
CA TRP A 64 12.45 13.83 -0.06
C TRP A 64 12.87 13.01 -1.28
N VAL A 65 13.10 13.68 -2.40
CA VAL A 65 13.49 13.02 -3.65
C VAL A 65 14.87 12.34 -3.55
N PRO A 66 15.12 11.26 -4.33
CA PRO A 66 16.42 10.61 -4.36
C PRO A 66 17.55 11.61 -4.62
N GLY A 67 18.63 11.55 -3.84
CA GLY A 67 19.75 12.50 -3.94
C GLY A 67 19.47 13.92 -3.43
N GLY A 68 18.26 14.21 -2.96
CA GLY A 68 17.82 15.54 -2.51
C GLY A 68 17.51 16.49 -3.68
N GLY A 69 17.29 17.77 -3.35
CA GLY A 69 17.03 18.81 -4.34
C GLY A 69 15.54 19.06 -4.63
N ASN A 70 15.26 19.64 -5.80
CA ASN A 70 13.91 20.12 -6.13
C ASN A 70 13.02 18.96 -6.63
N PRO A 71 11.85 18.70 -6.00
CA PRO A 71 10.91 17.70 -6.49
C PRO A 71 10.44 17.92 -7.94
N SER A 72 10.44 19.16 -8.44
CA SER A 72 10.03 19.48 -9.81
C SER A 72 10.96 18.89 -10.89
N SER A 73 12.15 18.43 -10.52
CA SER A 73 13.07 17.75 -11.46
C SER A 73 12.85 16.24 -11.52
N HIS A 74 11.83 15.71 -10.82
CA HIS A 74 11.53 14.29 -10.74
C HIS A 74 10.10 14.01 -11.17
N THR A 75 9.89 12.86 -11.83
CA THR A 75 8.55 12.33 -12.04
C THR A 75 8.06 11.73 -10.73
N VAL A 76 6.93 12.23 -10.22
CA VAL A 76 6.27 11.72 -9.02
C VAL A 76 4.96 11.07 -9.41
N GLU A 77 4.81 9.77 -9.14
CA GLU A 77 3.59 9.02 -9.42
C GLU A 77 2.92 8.58 -8.12
N ALA A 78 1.60 8.70 -8.05
CA ALA A 78 0.80 8.23 -6.93
C ALA A 78 -0.34 7.32 -7.43
N LYS A 79 -0.61 6.24 -6.69
CA LYS A 79 -1.71 5.32 -7.03
C LYS A 79 -3.05 6.05 -6.92
N ARG A 80 -3.87 5.94 -7.96
CA ARG A 80 -5.21 6.55 -8.02
C ARG A 80 -6.37 5.54 -8.04
N ARG A 81 -6.13 4.30 -8.46
CA ARG A 81 -7.16 3.27 -8.62
C ARG A 81 -6.62 1.90 -8.23
N SER A 82 -7.46 1.05 -7.66
CA SER A 82 -7.10 -0.34 -7.32
C SER A 82 -7.39 -1.33 -8.45
N THR A 83 -8.38 -1.05 -9.28
CA THR A 83 -8.76 -1.91 -10.41
C THR A 83 -8.36 -1.24 -11.72
N ALA A 84 -7.55 -1.93 -12.52
CA ALA A 84 -7.20 -1.53 -13.87
C ALA A 84 -8.25 -2.03 -14.88
N ILE A 85 -8.69 -3.27 -14.72
CA ILE A 85 -9.68 -3.92 -15.58
C ILE A 85 -10.62 -4.75 -14.70
N ASP A 86 -11.92 -4.53 -14.84
CA ASP A 86 -12.94 -5.29 -14.14
C ASP A 86 -13.63 -6.26 -15.11
N LEU A 87 -13.46 -7.55 -14.87
CA LEU A 87 -14.06 -8.65 -15.64
C LEU A 87 -15.09 -9.43 -14.82
N SER A 88 -15.56 -8.86 -13.71
CA SER A 88 -16.60 -9.47 -12.86
C SER A 88 -17.88 -9.77 -13.66
N GLY A 89 -18.33 -11.03 -13.61
CA GLY A 89 -19.44 -11.56 -14.40
C GLY A 89 -19.25 -11.50 -15.90
N LYS A 90 -18.01 -11.38 -16.39
CA LYS A 90 -17.70 -11.36 -17.83
C LYS A 90 -17.13 -12.68 -18.29
N SER A 91 -17.37 -12.98 -19.55
CA SER A 91 -17.04 -14.29 -20.12
C SER A 91 -16.53 -14.19 -21.55
N PHE A 92 -15.71 -15.15 -21.96
CA PHE A 92 -15.17 -15.26 -23.33
C PHE A 92 -14.37 -14.01 -23.78
N ILE A 93 -13.60 -13.43 -22.86
CA ILE A 93 -12.75 -12.26 -23.11
C ILE A 93 -11.28 -12.70 -23.17
N THR A 94 -10.57 -12.28 -24.20
CA THR A 94 -9.12 -12.38 -24.27
C THR A 94 -8.48 -11.01 -24.11
N ILE A 95 -7.58 -10.87 -23.14
CA ILE A 95 -6.73 -9.68 -22.98
C ILE A 95 -5.31 -10.09 -23.37
N ASN A 96 -4.72 -9.37 -24.33
CA ASN A 96 -3.39 -9.66 -24.85
C ASN A 96 -2.46 -8.45 -24.76
N GLY A 97 -1.28 -8.62 -24.17
CA GLY A 97 -0.19 -7.64 -24.30
C GLY A 97 -0.39 -6.35 -23.50
N ILE A 98 -1.05 -6.44 -22.34
CA ILE A 98 -1.31 -5.27 -21.47
C ILE A 98 -0.39 -5.29 -20.25
N GLN A 99 0.11 -4.10 -19.89
CA GLN A 99 0.79 -3.88 -18.63
C GLN A 99 -0.13 -3.15 -17.64
N THR A 100 -0.21 -3.65 -16.41
CA THR A 100 -0.84 -2.95 -15.28
C THR A 100 0.20 -2.55 -14.25
N ASN A 101 0.03 -1.36 -13.66
CA ASN A 101 0.89 -0.81 -12.62
C ASN A 101 0.04 -0.39 -11.42
N ALA A 102 0.43 -0.84 -10.22
CA ALA A 102 -0.22 -0.47 -8.96
C ALA A 102 -1.75 -0.72 -8.91
N ALA A 103 -2.24 -1.64 -9.73
CA ALA A 103 -3.65 -1.95 -9.90
C ALA A 103 -3.83 -3.39 -10.41
N THR A 104 -5.01 -3.95 -10.16
CA THR A 104 -5.31 -5.37 -10.40
C THR A 104 -6.30 -5.57 -11.56
N ILE A 105 -6.37 -6.80 -12.07
CA ILE A 105 -7.43 -7.26 -12.96
C ILE A 105 -8.35 -8.14 -12.12
N VAL A 106 -9.63 -7.77 -12.03
CA VAL A 106 -10.59 -8.47 -11.16
C VAL A 106 -11.44 -9.42 -11.98
N THR A 107 -11.66 -10.62 -11.47
CA THR A 107 -12.69 -11.57 -11.88
C THR A 107 -13.49 -11.99 -10.66
N ASP A 108 -14.69 -12.53 -10.87
CA ASP A 108 -15.50 -13.10 -9.81
C ASP A 108 -15.90 -14.55 -10.11
N SER A 109 -16.70 -15.16 -9.23
CA SER A 109 -17.17 -16.55 -9.37
C SER A 109 -18.12 -16.76 -10.56
N SER A 110 -18.64 -15.69 -11.16
CA SER A 110 -19.50 -15.73 -12.36
C SER A 110 -18.75 -15.44 -13.65
N SER A 111 -17.42 -15.28 -13.56
CA SER A 111 -16.55 -15.03 -14.70
C SER A 111 -16.03 -16.34 -15.27
N ASN A 112 -16.08 -16.53 -16.59
CA ASN A 112 -15.66 -17.79 -17.20
C ASN A 112 -15.08 -17.65 -18.62
N HIS A 113 -14.16 -18.53 -19.00
CA HIS A 113 -13.46 -18.49 -20.29
C HIS A 113 -12.70 -17.16 -20.56
N ILE A 114 -12.02 -16.63 -19.54
CA ILE A 114 -11.14 -15.46 -19.69
C ILE A 114 -9.71 -15.92 -19.98
N ILE A 115 -9.09 -15.34 -21.00
CA ILE A 115 -7.69 -15.58 -21.35
C ILE A 115 -6.91 -14.29 -21.09
N LEU A 116 -6.01 -14.32 -20.10
CA LEU A 116 -5.04 -13.26 -19.85
C LEU A 116 -3.69 -13.71 -20.44
N ASN A 117 -3.31 -13.15 -21.58
CA ASN A 117 -2.11 -13.54 -22.31
C ASN A 117 -1.12 -12.37 -22.42
N LYS A 118 0.17 -12.64 -22.25
CA LYS A 118 1.26 -11.62 -22.28
C LYS A 118 0.98 -10.42 -21.37
N ILE A 119 0.51 -10.66 -20.15
CA ILE A 119 0.27 -9.61 -19.16
C ILE A 119 1.53 -9.33 -18.36
N VAL A 120 1.87 -8.06 -18.21
CA VAL A 120 2.91 -7.60 -17.28
C VAL A 120 2.21 -6.88 -16.12
N ALA A 121 2.18 -7.48 -14.93
CA ALA A 121 1.55 -6.85 -13.77
C ALA A 121 2.62 -6.45 -12.74
N LYS A 122 2.69 -5.16 -12.41
CA LYS A 122 3.65 -4.61 -11.43
C LYS A 122 2.91 -4.00 -10.25
N TYR A 123 3.38 -4.28 -9.03
CA TYR A 123 2.78 -3.79 -7.79
C TYR A 123 1.28 -4.13 -7.67
N VAL A 124 0.94 -5.39 -7.91
CA VAL A 124 -0.45 -5.86 -7.86
C VAL A 124 -1.02 -5.65 -6.47
N SER A 125 -2.24 -5.09 -6.42
CA SER A 125 -2.99 -4.82 -5.19
C SER A 125 -4.03 -5.87 -4.89
#